data_AF-H8FN51-F1
#
_entry.id   AF-H8FN51-F1
#
_cell.length_a   1.000
_cell.length_b   1.000
_cell.length_c   1.000
_cell.angle_alpha   90.00
_cell.angle_beta   90.00
_cell.angle_gamma   90.00
#
_symmetry.space_group_name_H-M   'P 1'
#
loop_
_entity.id
_entity.type
_entity.pdbx_description
1 polymer ?
#
loop_
_entity_poly.entity_id
_entity_poly.type
_entity_poly.pdbx_seq_one_letter_code
_entity_poly.pdbx_strand_id
1 'polypeptide(L)'
;MARAKKTDYVYADDKTIALYQRPGSSFWQARIQHVNGKCQAISTRQTDLDKALAWAREHKIMVKVLTARGQDPTAATFKRVAERWLSSIAEGDNPRTIHDYTTIVQRYHIPYLGKFKITEITQQVLRDYEQWRKSYWTTGPGSQEARETIERKDGKIYVRAKKMGSRSKAYSEDTVLRQIFAYAVEHDHLPASRRPVIGTPRSKSRKVVLENRYPAFTQDQVEKILAYCAESTRAKVREAETGLSSQLDLVDQDRLVFNVFVYLILGTGMRPGREHSKLKWKHLRHETVDGVDHLIVTVPPGTKTGKRDVRCDNFAMTKLVAFRMHSTFRGDDDYILADQETGQAVKSFKRQFSTMCRVLGFKADQVGKPFVPYSLRHTYATLKLNAGVDIRLIANNMGNSPEVVHAHYGHDTAVSRANELSTKLDWMGVENPLEKPRKRPRQKGED
;
A
#
# COMPACT_ATOMS: atom_id res chain seq x y z
N MET A 1 -31.06 -8.30 -43.69
CA MET A 1 -32.39 -8.22 -43.03
C MET A 1 -33.12 -7.00 -43.52
N ALA A 2 -34.31 -7.17 -44.08
CA ALA A 2 -35.12 -6.07 -44.61
C ALA A 2 -35.48 -5.07 -43.49
N ARG A 3 -35.31 -3.79 -43.77
CA ARG A 3 -35.55 -2.67 -42.85
C ARG A 3 -37.04 -2.65 -42.48
N ALA A 4 -37.39 -2.87 -41.22
CA ALA A 4 -38.76 -2.84 -40.74
C ALA A 4 -39.45 -1.51 -41.09
N LYS A 5 -40.73 -1.58 -41.49
CA LYS A 5 -41.58 -0.46 -41.92
C LYS A 5 -41.45 0.76 -41.00
N LYS A 6 -41.51 1.96 -41.60
CA LYS A 6 -41.71 3.24 -40.90
C LYS A 6 -42.79 3.03 -39.84
N THR A 7 -42.39 3.08 -38.58
CA THR A 7 -43.31 3.11 -37.45
C THR A 7 -44.11 4.40 -37.56
N ASP A 8 -45.44 4.33 -37.43
CA ASP A 8 -46.27 5.53 -37.39
C ASP A 8 -45.92 6.31 -36.12
N TYR A 9 -45.22 7.42 -36.32
CA TYR A 9 -44.85 8.31 -35.22
C TYR A 9 -46.04 9.21 -34.90
N VAL A 10 -46.43 9.24 -33.63
CA VAL A 10 -47.35 10.25 -33.10
C VAL A 10 -46.49 11.42 -32.62
N TYR A 11 -46.59 12.56 -33.30
CA TYR A 11 -45.82 13.76 -32.98
C TYR A 11 -46.59 14.67 -32.02
N ALA A 12 -45.86 15.28 -31.07
CA ALA A 12 -46.39 16.26 -30.14
C ALA A 12 -45.38 17.41 -29.92
N ASP A 13 -45.87 18.51 -29.35
CA ASP A 13 -45.10 19.72 -28.99
C ASP A 13 -44.19 20.19 -30.15
N ASP A 14 -44.79 20.64 -31.26
CA ASP A 14 -44.08 21.11 -32.46
C ASP A 14 -43.05 20.11 -33.02
N LYS A 15 -43.42 18.81 -33.02
CA LYS A 15 -42.59 17.69 -33.50
C LYS A 15 -41.30 17.44 -32.71
N THR A 16 -41.14 18.09 -31.55
CA THR A 16 -40.00 17.85 -30.66
C THR A 16 -40.13 16.56 -29.84
N ILE A 17 -41.35 16.01 -29.75
CA ILE A 17 -41.62 14.68 -29.19
C ILE A 17 -42.23 13.82 -30.29
N ALA A 18 -41.70 12.62 -30.48
CA ALA A 18 -42.27 11.62 -31.38
C ALA A 18 -42.42 10.28 -30.64
N LEU A 19 -43.66 9.82 -30.48
CA LEU A 19 -44.00 8.55 -29.84
C LEU A 19 -44.17 7.46 -30.90
N TYR A 20 -43.64 6.27 -30.64
CA TYR A 20 -43.77 5.11 -31.54
C TYR A 20 -43.72 3.80 -30.76
N GLN A 21 -44.30 2.73 -31.28
CA GLN A 21 -44.16 1.38 -30.71
C GLN A 21 -43.19 0.54 -31.54
N ARG A 22 -42.34 -0.27 -30.89
CA ARG A 22 -41.46 -1.21 -31.61
C ARG A 22 -42.22 -2.47 -31.98
N PRO A 23 -41.87 -3.15 -33.09
CA PRO A 23 -42.42 -4.46 -33.40
C PRO A 23 -42.22 -5.41 -32.21
N GLY A 24 -43.31 -6.00 -31.71
CA GLY A 24 -43.28 -6.95 -30.58
C GLY A 24 -43.21 -6.33 -29.18
N SER A 25 -43.37 -5.01 -29.01
CA SER A 25 -43.45 -4.37 -27.70
C SER A 25 -44.71 -3.54 -27.56
N SER A 26 -45.48 -3.77 -26.49
CA SER A 26 -46.66 -2.96 -26.14
C SER A 26 -46.30 -1.61 -25.50
N PHE A 27 -45.03 -1.37 -25.18
CA PHE A 27 -44.58 -0.13 -24.56
C PHE A 27 -44.27 0.93 -25.60
N TRP A 28 -44.87 2.11 -25.41
CA TRP A 28 -44.53 3.30 -26.17
C TRP A 28 -43.06 3.69 -25.97
N GLN A 29 -42.40 4.06 -27.06
CA GLN A 29 -41.08 4.67 -27.09
C GLN A 29 -41.25 6.15 -27.39
N ALA A 30 -40.48 7.01 -26.73
CA ALA A 30 -40.41 8.43 -26.98
C ALA A 30 -39.06 8.78 -27.60
N ARG A 31 -39.08 9.49 -28.73
CA ARG A 31 -37.94 10.22 -29.28
C ARG A 31 -38.12 11.69 -28.94
N ILE A 32 -37.27 12.21 -28.06
CA ILE A 32 -37.35 13.56 -27.53
C ILE A 32 -36.15 14.35 -28.04
N GLN A 33 -36.42 15.50 -28.65
CA GLN A 33 -35.39 16.47 -29.05
C GLN A 33 -35.07 17.41 -27.89
N HIS A 34 -33.79 17.46 -27.53
CA HIS A 34 -33.26 18.29 -26.46
C HIS A 34 -32.90 19.69 -26.96
N VAL A 35 -32.70 20.63 -26.03
CA VAL A 35 -32.39 22.06 -26.32
C VAL A 35 -31.10 22.22 -27.14
N ASN A 36 -30.17 21.28 -27.03
CA ASN A 36 -28.91 21.23 -27.79
C ASN A 36 -29.04 20.56 -29.18
N GLY A 37 -30.26 20.25 -29.63
CA GLY A 37 -30.52 19.58 -30.91
C GLY A 37 -30.29 18.06 -30.92
N LYS A 38 -29.74 17.46 -29.84
CA LYS A 38 -29.59 16.01 -29.75
C LYS A 38 -30.94 15.34 -29.52
N CYS A 39 -31.19 14.22 -30.20
CA CYS A 39 -32.40 13.42 -30.00
C CYS A 39 -32.08 12.18 -29.14
N GLN A 40 -32.88 11.95 -28.11
CA GLN A 40 -32.79 10.76 -27.28
C GLN A 40 -34.02 9.88 -27.49
N ALA A 41 -33.80 8.60 -27.80
CA ALA A 41 -34.86 7.60 -27.87
C ALA A 41 -34.89 6.80 -26.56
N ILE A 42 -36.03 6.78 -25.87
CA ILE A 42 -36.21 6.11 -24.58
C ILE A 42 -37.57 5.42 -24.51
N SER A 43 -37.66 4.29 -23.81
CA SER A 43 -38.94 3.62 -23.55
C SER A 43 -39.69 4.37 -22.45
N THR A 44 -40.96 4.72 -22.68
CA THR A 44 -41.81 5.35 -21.66
C THR A 44 -42.27 4.34 -20.61
N ARG A 45 -42.21 3.04 -20.94
CA ARG A 45 -42.77 1.93 -20.14
C ARG A 45 -44.27 2.07 -19.86
N GLN A 46 -44.97 2.87 -20.67
CA GLN A 46 -46.42 3.00 -20.64
C GLN A 46 -47.00 2.27 -21.85
N THR A 47 -48.12 1.57 -21.65
CA THR A 47 -48.89 0.94 -22.72
C THR A 47 -49.97 1.88 -23.28
N ASP A 48 -50.42 2.81 -22.45
CA ASP A 48 -51.39 3.85 -22.80
C ASP A 48 -50.71 5.07 -23.44
N LEU A 49 -51.30 5.61 -24.49
CA LEU A 49 -50.73 6.71 -25.29
C LEU A 49 -50.69 8.03 -24.51
N ASP A 50 -51.76 8.38 -23.79
CA ASP A 50 -51.84 9.63 -23.04
C ASP A 50 -50.86 9.64 -21.86
N LYS A 51 -50.76 8.52 -21.14
CA LYS A 51 -49.75 8.33 -20.10
C LYS A 51 -48.33 8.38 -20.67
N ALA A 52 -48.10 7.80 -21.84
CA ALA A 52 -46.80 7.88 -22.52
C ALA A 52 -46.43 9.32 -22.91
N LEU A 53 -47.40 10.11 -23.38
CA LEU A 53 -47.22 11.51 -23.75
C LEU A 53 -46.96 12.39 -22.52
N ALA A 54 -47.74 12.22 -21.45
CA ALA A 54 -47.53 12.93 -20.19
C ALA A 54 -46.12 12.65 -19.63
N TRP A 55 -45.71 11.38 -19.60
CA TRP A 55 -44.37 10.99 -19.20
C TRP A 55 -43.28 11.62 -20.08
N ALA A 56 -43.48 11.64 -21.41
CA ALA A 56 -42.51 12.21 -22.34
C ALA A 56 -42.35 13.73 -22.14
N ARG A 57 -43.44 14.44 -21.86
CA ARG A 57 -43.43 15.88 -21.53
C ARG A 57 -42.69 16.15 -20.22
N GLU A 58 -43.00 15.39 -19.17
CA GLU A 58 -42.31 15.50 -17.88
C GLU A 58 -40.80 15.23 -18.03
N HIS A 59 -40.45 14.18 -18.80
CA HIS A 59 -39.06 13.84 -19.07
C HIS A 59 -38.33 14.96 -19.83
N LYS A 60 -38.98 15.58 -20.82
CA LYS A 60 -38.41 16.71 -21.58
C LYS A 60 -38.14 17.92 -20.68
N ILE A 61 -39.06 18.24 -19.77
CA ILE A 61 -38.88 19.32 -18.79
C ILE A 61 -37.72 18.99 -17.85
N MET A 62 -37.66 17.77 -17.33
CA MET A 62 -36.59 17.30 -16.45
C MET A 62 -35.22 17.42 -17.13
N VAL A 63 -35.08 16.96 -18.37
CA VAL A 63 -33.83 17.10 -19.14
C VAL A 63 -33.47 18.57 -19.36
N LYS A 64 -34.44 19.44 -19.67
CA LYS A 64 -34.20 20.88 -19.80
C LYS A 64 -33.67 21.48 -18.49
N VAL A 65 -34.25 21.12 -17.35
CA VAL A 65 -33.80 21.58 -16.03
C VAL A 65 -32.40 21.07 -15.71
N LEU A 66 -32.11 19.79 -15.95
CA LEU A 66 -30.77 19.22 -15.74
C LEU A 66 -29.73 19.90 -16.63
N THR A 67 -30.05 20.12 -17.91
CA THR A 67 -29.16 20.79 -18.87
C THR A 67 -28.92 22.25 -18.46
N ALA A 68 -29.94 22.97 -17.98
CA ALA A 68 -29.81 24.33 -17.45
C ALA A 68 -28.95 24.36 -16.18
N ARG A 69 -29.00 23.30 -15.37
CA ARG A 69 -28.08 23.07 -14.26
C ARG A 69 -26.72 22.54 -14.73
N GLY A 70 -26.43 22.48 -16.03
CA GLY A 70 -25.19 22.01 -16.65
C GLY A 70 -24.93 20.49 -16.55
N GLN A 71 -25.93 19.70 -16.15
CA GLN A 71 -25.85 18.25 -16.03
C GLN A 71 -26.28 17.61 -17.34
N ASP A 72 -25.55 16.59 -17.80
CA ASP A 72 -25.94 15.84 -19.00
C ASP A 72 -26.79 14.61 -18.60
N PRO A 73 -28.09 14.55 -18.95
CA PRO A 73 -28.96 13.41 -18.63
C PRO A 73 -28.61 12.14 -19.41
N THR A 74 -27.88 12.29 -20.51
CA THR A 74 -27.34 11.19 -21.31
C THR A 74 -26.00 10.67 -20.79
N ALA A 75 -25.45 11.30 -19.74
CA ALA A 75 -24.19 10.91 -19.14
C ALA A 75 -24.17 9.43 -18.72
N ALA A 76 -22.96 8.87 -18.69
CA ALA A 76 -22.74 7.53 -18.18
C ALA A 76 -23.07 7.45 -16.68
N THR A 77 -23.55 6.29 -16.25
CA THR A 77 -23.67 6.01 -14.81
C THR A 77 -22.28 5.87 -14.20
N PHE A 78 -22.15 6.17 -12.91
CA PHE A 78 -20.90 5.97 -12.19
C PHE A 78 -20.39 4.54 -12.32
N LYS A 79 -21.29 3.54 -12.26
CA LYS A 79 -20.93 2.12 -12.46
C LYS A 79 -20.20 1.91 -13.78
N ARG A 80 -20.75 2.42 -14.88
CA ARG A 80 -20.17 2.27 -16.23
C ARG A 80 -18.80 2.93 -16.33
N VAL A 81 -18.63 4.11 -15.73
CA VAL A 81 -17.33 4.80 -15.72
C VAL A 81 -16.31 4.08 -14.86
N ALA A 82 -16.72 3.62 -13.67
CA ALA A 82 -15.85 2.88 -12.75
C ALA A 82 -15.39 1.54 -13.35
N GLU A 83 -16.26 0.81 -14.04
CA GLU A 83 -15.90 -0.44 -14.72
C GLU A 83 -14.90 -0.20 -15.86
N ARG A 84 -15.11 0.84 -16.68
CA ARG A 84 -14.15 1.23 -17.73
C ARG A 84 -12.79 1.62 -17.14
N TRP A 85 -12.80 2.39 -16.06
CA TRP A 85 -11.58 2.75 -15.35
C TRP A 85 -10.86 1.51 -14.80
N LEU A 86 -11.57 0.56 -14.19
CA LEU A 86 -10.99 -0.72 -13.73
C LEU A 86 -10.36 -1.52 -14.88
N SER A 87 -10.99 -1.54 -16.06
CA SER A 87 -10.39 -2.15 -17.25
C SER A 87 -9.12 -1.43 -17.69
N SER A 88 -9.10 -0.09 -17.65
CA SER A 88 -7.92 0.69 -18.06
C SER A 88 -6.69 0.48 -17.17
N ILE A 89 -6.89 0.33 -15.86
CA ILE A 89 -5.76 0.08 -14.93
C ILE A 89 -5.28 -1.37 -14.95
N ALA A 90 -6.08 -2.30 -15.48
CA ALA A 90 -5.72 -3.71 -15.52
C ALA A 90 -4.48 -4.00 -16.38
N GLU A 91 -4.19 -3.13 -17.36
CA GLU A 91 -3.09 -3.29 -18.31
C GLU A 91 -1.77 -2.63 -17.84
N GLY A 92 -1.83 -1.71 -16.88
CA GLY A 92 -0.67 -0.88 -16.51
C GLY A 92 -0.23 -0.94 -15.04
N ASP A 93 -1.12 -1.31 -14.12
CA ASP A 93 -0.87 -1.17 -12.68
C ASP A 93 -0.37 -2.46 -11.99
N ASN A 94 0.15 -2.30 -10.76
CA ASN A 94 0.58 -3.45 -9.95
C ASN A 94 -0.62 -4.35 -9.61
N PRO A 95 -0.55 -5.69 -9.81
CA PRO A 95 -1.67 -6.62 -9.56
C PRO A 95 -2.29 -6.53 -8.17
N ARG A 96 -1.49 -6.20 -7.14
CA ARG A 96 -2.01 -5.97 -5.79
C ARG A 96 -2.84 -4.69 -5.70
N THR A 97 -2.38 -3.61 -6.32
CA THR A 97 -3.10 -2.34 -6.37
C THR A 97 -4.43 -2.53 -7.09
N ILE A 98 -4.42 -3.22 -8.24
CA ILE A 98 -5.64 -3.55 -8.99
C ILE A 98 -6.61 -4.33 -8.11
N HIS A 99 -6.15 -5.39 -7.43
CA HIS A 99 -7.01 -6.16 -6.53
C HIS A 99 -7.62 -5.31 -5.41
N ASP A 100 -6.81 -4.46 -4.76
CA ASP A 100 -7.25 -3.58 -3.68
C ASP A 100 -8.28 -2.56 -4.19
N TYR A 101 -8.05 -1.97 -5.36
CA TYR A 101 -8.94 -1.00 -6.00
C TYR A 101 -10.25 -1.63 -6.45
N THR A 102 -10.20 -2.77 -7.15
CA THR A 102 -11.39 -3.54 -7.53
C THR A 102 -12.23 -3.90 -6.32
N THR A 103 -11.59 -4.35 -5.22
CA THR A 103 -12.30 -4.66 -3.98
C THR A 103 -13.04 -3.45 -3.42
N ILE A 104 -12.40 -2.28 -3.41
CA ILE A 104 -13.02 -1.02 -2.96
C ILE A 104 -14.20 -0.63 -3.85
N VAL A 105 -14.00 -0.63 -5.17
CA VAL A 105 -15.02 -0.22 -6.14
C VAL A 105 -16.25 -1.12 -6.06
N GLN A 106 -16.05 -2.44 -6.08
CA GLN A 106 -17.13 -3.42 -6.09
C GLN A 106 -17.88 -3.47 -4.75
N ARG A 107 -17.17 -3.27 -3.63
CA ARG A 107 -17.78 -3.36 -2.30
C ARG A 107 -18.47 -2.08 -1.86
N TYR A 108 -17.93 -0.92 -2.22
CA TYR A 108 -18.40 0.36 -1.66
C TYR A 108 -18.92 1.32 -2.72
N HIS A 109 -18.15 1.59 -3.78
CA HIS A 109 -18.51 2.65 -4.72
C HIS A 109 -19.69 2.24 -5.61
N ILE A 110 -19.64 1.08 -6.26
CA ILE A 110 -20.70 0.62 -7.16
C ILE A 110 -22.02 0.38 -6.41
N PRO A 111 -22.04 -0.30 -5.24
CA PRO A 111 -23.31 -0.54 -4.53
C PRO A 111 -24.06 0.73 -4.14
N TYR A 112 -23.35 1.80 -3.79
CA TYR A 112 -23.96 3.07 -3.39
C TYR A 112 -24.12 4.04 -4.57
N LEU A 113 -23.01 4.38 -5.25
CA LEU A 113 -22.97 5.40 -6.30
C LEU A 113 -23.34 4.86 -7.68
N GLY A 114 -23.33 3.55 -7.89
CA GLY A 114 -23.37 2.96 -9.23
C GLY A 114 -24.59 3.31 -10.08
N LYS A 115 -25.73 3.60 -9.45
CA LYS A 115 -26.97 4.01 -10.14
C LYS A 115 -26.99 5.49 -10.54
N PHE A 116 -26.23 6.33 -9.86
CA PHE A 116 -26.16 7.76 -10.15
C PHE A 116 -25.50 8.01 -11.51
N LYS A 117 -25.97 9.03 -12.24
CA LYS A 117 -25.17 9.58 -13.33
C LYS A 117 -23.93 10.24 -12.76
N ILE A 118 -22.81 10.15 -13.47
CA ILE A 118 -21.56 10.73 -12.95
C ILE A 118 -21.65 12.26 -12.77
N THR A 119 -22.49 12.91 -13.58
CA THR A 119 -22.83 14.34 -13.50
C THR A 119 -23.78 14.71 -12.36
N GLU A 120 -24.47 13.72 -11.77
CA GLU A 120 -25.41 13.90 -10.65
C GLU A 120 -24.74 13.74 -9.28
N ILE A 121 -23.49 13.25 -9.23
CA ILE A 121 -22.77 13.07 -7.98
C ILE A 121 -22.28 14.43 -7.46
N THR A 122 -23.11 15.05 -6.64
CA THR A 122 -22.80 16.31 -5.96
C THR A 122 -22.02 16.09 -4.67
N GLN A 123 -21.56 17.19 -4.06
CA GLN A 123 -20.94 17.15 -2.73
C GLN A 123 -21.86 16.57 -1.65
N GLN A 124 -23.18 16.77 -1.76
CA GLN A 124 -24.11 16.19 -0.81
C GLN A 124 -24.15 14.66 -0.94
N VAL A 125 -24.22 14.14 -2.17
CA VAL A 125 -24.22 12.69 -2.44
C VAL A 125 -22.95 12.03 -1.88
N LEU A 126 -21.80 12.70 -1.98
CA LEU A 126 -20.55 12.20 -1.41
C LEU A 126 -20.55 12.20 0.12
N ARG A 127 -21.13 13.23 0.76
CA ARG A 127 -21.31 13.24 2.23
C ARG A 127 -22.22 12.10 2.69
N ASP A 128 -23.30 11.84 1.96
CA ASP A 128 -24.23 10.76 2.28
C ASP A 128 -23.57 9.39 2.09
N TYR A 129 -22.73 9.24 1.05
CA TYR A 129 -21.89 8.07 0.85
C TYR A 129 -20.92 7.86 2.02
N GLU A 130 -20.22 8.90 2.49
CA GLU A 130 -19.31 8.79 3.63
C GLU A 130 -20.02 8.34 4.92
N GLN A 131 -21.25 8.84 5.16
CA GLN A 131 -22.06 8.42 6.30
C GLN A 131 -22.47 6.95 6.19
N TRP A 132 -22.98 6.54 5.02
CA TRP A 132 -23.31 5.15 4.73
C TRP A 132 -22.08 4.23 4.87
N ARG A 133 -20.90 4.71 4.48
CA ARG A 133 -19.67 3.92 4.54
C ARG A 133 -19.18 3.70 5.97
N LYS A 134 -19.39 4.67 6.87
CA LYS A 134 -19.11 4.54 8.31
C LYS A 134 -19.99 3.47 8.96
N SER A 135 -21.25 3.37 8.53
CA SER A 135 -22.20 2.39 9.07
C SER A 135 -22.22 1.05 8.34
N TYR A 136 -21.53 0.92 7.19
CA TYR A 136 -21.54 -0.28 6.33
C TYR A 136 -21.34 -1.61 7.08
N TRP A 137 -20.40 -1.66 8.03
CA TRP A 137 -20.07 -2.88 8.77
C TRP A 137 -20.90 -3.07 10.05
N THR A 138 -21.58 -2.03 10.52
CA THR A 138 -22.35 -2.07 11.77
C THR A 138 -23.83 -2.30 11.51
N THR A 139 -24.43 -1.49 10.65
CA THR A 139 -25.87 -1.52 10.36
C THR A 139 -26.18 -1.60 8.86
N GLY A 140 -25.17 -1.47 8.00
CA GLY A 140 -25.32 -1.56 6.54
C GLY A 140 -25.16 -2.98 5.99
N PRO A 141 -25.07 -3.14 4.65
CA PRO A 141 -25.04 -4.46 4.00
C PRO A 141 -23.92 -5.39 4.48
N GLY A 142 -22.77 -4.83 4.91
CA GLY A 142 -21.66 -5.60 5.44
C GLY A 142 -21.88 -6.18 6.83
N SER A 143 -22.88 -5.72 7.59
CA SER A 143 -23.19 -6.30 8.92
C SER A 143 -23.75 -7.72 8.82
N GLN A 144 -24.38 -8.05 7.68
CA GLN A 144 -24.90 -9.39 7.39
C GLN A 144 -23.78 -10.38 7.02
N GLU A 145 -22.58 -9.87 6.70
CA GLU A 145 -21.42 -10.67 6.33
C GLU A 145 -20.49 -10.88 7.53
N ALA A 146 -20.95 -11.61 8.54
CA ALA A 146 -20.20 -11.81 9.80
C ALA A 146 -18.86 -12.55 9.59
N ARG A 147 -18.76 -13.37 8.54
CA ARG A 147 -17.61 -14.25 8.29
C ARG A 147 -17.08 -14.09 6.87
N GLU A 148 -15.77 -14.26 6.70
CA GLU A 148 -15.13 -14.40 5.40
C GLU A 148 -14.42 -15.75 5.31
N THR A 149 -14.58 -16.38 4.15
CA THR A 149 -13.84 -17.57 3.74
C THR A 149 -12.56 -17.12 3.06
N ILE A 150 -11.42 -17.54 3.59
CA ILE A 150 -10.11 -17.26 3.00
C ILE A 150 -9.53 -18.56 2.50
N GLU A 151 -9.34 -18.61 1.18
CA GLU A 151 -8.56 -19.64 0.54
C GLU A 151 -7.09 -19.19 0.48
N ARG A 152 -6.22 -20.00 1.06
CA ARG A 152 -4.78 -19.79 0.97
C ARG A 152 -4.26 -20.39 -0.35
N LYS A 153 -3.06 -19.95 -0.75
CA LYS A 153 -2.37 -20.49 -1.94
C LYS A 153 -2.09 -22.00 -1.88
N ASP A 154 -2.09 -22.57 -0.68
CA ASP A 154 -1.91 -24.00 -0.42
C ASP A 154 -3.25 -24.77 -0.44
N GLY A 155 -4.34 -24.16 -0.93
CA GLY A 155 -5.68 -24.75 -0.99
C GLY A 155 -6.40 -24.82 0.36
N LYS A 156 -5.77 -24.42 1.46
CA LYS A 156 -6.42 -24.44 2.78
C LYS A 156 -7.45 -23.33 2.89
N ILE A 157 -8.68 -23.74 3.20
CA ILE A 157 -9.82 -22.86 3.42
C ILE A 157 -10.01 -22.70 4.93
N TYR A 158 -10.11 -21.46 5.40
CA TYR A 158 -10.54 -21.19 6.77
C TYR A 158 -11.52 -20.03 6.81
N VAL A 159 -12.46 -20.12 7.75
CA VAL A 159 -13.48 -19.11 7.98
C VAL A 159 -13.08 -18.29 9.19
N ARG A 160 -13.08 -16.96 9.07
CA ARG A 160 -12.84 -16.05 10.20
C ARG A 160 -13.90 -14.97 10.28
N ALA A 161 -14.10 -14.42 11.48
CA ALA A 161 -14.90 -13.21 11.63
C ALA A 161 -14.28 -12.05 10.84
N LYS A 162 -15.08 -11.31 10.07
CA LYS A 162 -14.59 -10.12 9.37
C LYS A 162 -14.21 -9.06 10.41
N LYS A 163 -12.96 -8.59 10.36
CA LYS A 163 -12.52 -7.45 11.19
C LYS A 163 -13.07 -6.16 10.59
N MET A 164 -13.72 -5.36 11.44
CA MET A 164 -14.21 -4.02 11.07
C MET A 164 -13.07 -3.21 10.43
N GLY A 165 -13.34 -2.57 9.29
CA GLY A 165 -12.32 -1.82 8.56
C GLY A 165 -11.71 -0.73 9.43
N SER A 166 -10.38 -0.66 9.50
CA SER A 166 -9.71 0.44 10.22
C SER A 166 -9.96 1.78 9.54
N ARG A 167 -9.93 2.88 10.30
CA ARG A 167 -10.04 4.26 9.76
C ARG A 167 -9.09 4.54 8.59
N SER A 168 -7.93 3.86 8.55
CA SER A 168 -6.96 3.98 7.45
C SER A 168 -7.51 3.51 6.09
N LYS A 169 -8.53 2.63 6.06
CA LYS A 169 -9.11 2.13 4.81
C LYS A 169 -9.97 3.18 4.10
N ALA A 170 -10.56 4.13 4.83
CA ALA A 170 -11.33 5.23 4.24
C ALA A 170 -10.48 6.10 3.30
N TYR A 171 -9.22 6.37 3.65
CA TYR A 171 -8.33 7.16 2.78
C TYR A 171 -8.00 6.49 1.43
N SER A 172 -7.94 5.15 1.41
CA SER A 172 -7.75 4.40 0.17
C SER A 172 -8.99 4.49 -0.72
N GLU A 173 -10.18 4.54 -0.12
CA GLU A 173 -11.45 4.66 -0.83
C GLU A 173 -11.57 6.03 -1.53
N ASP A 174 -11.28 7.13 -0.81
CA ASP A 174 -11.21 8.48 -1.38
C ASP A 174 -10.23 8.57 -2.54
N THR A 175 -9.08 7.88 -2.43
CA THR A 175 -8.07 7.87 -3.48
C THR A 175 -8.59 7.20 -4.75
N VAL A 176 -9.28 6.08 -4.62
CA VAL A 176 -9.91 5.37 -5.74
C VAL A 176 -11.03 6.22 -6.36
N LEU A 177 -11.89 6.86 -5.55
CA LEU A 177 -12.89 7.80 -6.07
C LEU A 177 -12.25 8.94 -6.85
N ARG A 178 -11.20 9.59 -6.32
CA ARG A 178 -10.50 10.67 -7.01
C ARG A 178 -9.96 10.24 -8.37
N GLN A 179 -9.46 9.01 -8.49
CA GLN A 179 -8.95 8.46 -9.75
C GLN A 179 -10.08 8.17 -10.75
N ILE A 180 -11.20 7.58 -10.31
CA ILE A 180 -12.38 7.37 -11.16
C ILE A 180 -12.92 8.70 -11.71
N PHE A 181 -13.00 9.73 -10.86
CA PHE A 181 -13.43 11.06 -11.30
C PHE A 181 -12.39 11.78 -12.17
N ALA A 182 -11.09 11.49 -11.99
CA ALA A 182 -10.06 11.98 -12.92
C ALA A 182 -10.25 11.36 -14.31
N TYR A 183 -10.41 10.04 -14.37
CA TYR A 183 -10.69 9.29 -15.59
C TYR A 183 -11.95 9.80 -16.30
N ALA A 184 -13.00 10.10 -15.52
CA ALA A 184 -14.24 10.67 -16.05
C ALA A 184 -14.03 12.03 -16.72
N VAL A 185 -13.15 12.87 -16.19
CA VAL A 185 -12.82 14.17 -16.79
C VAL A 185 -11.98 13.99 -18.04
N GLU A 186 -10.99 13.11 -17.99
CA GLU A 186 -10.09 12.81 -19.12
C GLU A 186 -10.83 12.23 -20.34
N HIS A 187 -11.93 11.50 -20.12
CA HIS A 187 -12.73 10.85 -21.17
C HIS A 187 -14.06 11.57 -21.45
N ASP A 188 -14.15 12.86 -21.12
CA ASP A 188 -15.31 13.73 -21.37
C ASP A 188 -16.64 13.20 -20.81
N HIS A 189 -16.59 12.38 -19.76
CA HIS A 189 -17.78 11.91 -19.02
C HIS A 189 -18.24 12.92 -17.96
N LEU A 190 -17.34 13.80 -17.52
CA LEU A 190 -17.61 14.85 -16.54
C LEU A 190 -16.79 16.10 -16.88
N PRO A 191 -17.37 17.31 -16.97
CA PRO A 191 -16.58 18.52 -17.13
C PRO A 191 -15.66 18.76 -15.94
N ALA A 192 -14.42 19.22 -16.18
CA ALA A 192 -13.42 19.45 -15.13
C ALA A 192 -13.91 20.38 -14.00
N SER A 193 -14.69 21.41 -14.36
CA SER A 193 -15.28 22.37 -13.41
C SER A 193 -16.29 21.75 -12.43
N ARG A 194 -16.79 20.55 -12.73
CA ARG A 194 -17.78 19.83 -11.91
C ARG A 194 -17.19 18.64 -11.18
N ARG A 195 -15.87 18.44 -11.27
CA ARG A 195 -15.19 17.39 -10.52
C ARG A 195 -15.38 17.65 -9.02
N PRO A 196 -15.96 16.70 -8.27
CA PRO A 196 -16.14 16.91 -6.85
C PRO A 196 -14.80 16.86 -6.10
N VAL A 197 -14.72 17.67 -5.05
CA VAL A 197 -13.66 17.61 -4.04
C VAL A 197 -13.94 16.41 -3.13
N ILE A 198 -13.14 15.36 -3.25
CA ILE A 198 -13.28 14.12 -2.46
C ILE A 198 -12.11 14.04 -1.50
N GLY A 199 -12.38 14.31 -0.21
CA GLY A 199 -11.41 14.28 0.88
C GLY A 199 -10.18 15.17 0.63
N THR A 200 -9.78 15.99 1.60
CA THR A 200 -8.44 16.59 1.52
C THR A 200 -7.41 15.51 1.85
N PRO A 201 -6.29 15.38 1.12
CA PRO A 201 -5.12 14.66 1.60
C PRO A 201 -4.65 15.34 2.89
N ARG A 202 -5.18 14.92 4.05
CA ARG A 202 -4.73 15.45 5.33
C ARG A 202 -3.37 14.85 5.61
N SER A 203 -2.38 15.70 5.84
CA SER A 203 -1.11 15.25 6.41
C SER A 203 -1.44 14.48 7.70
N LYS A 204 -0.91 13.27 7.85
CA LYS A 204 -1.13 12.48 9.06
C LYS A 204 -0.56 13.31 10.22
N SER A 205 -1.36 13.54 11.26
CA SER A 205 -0.86 14.24 12.44
C SER A 205 0.34 13.48 13.01
N ARG A 206 1.30 14.21 13.57
CA ARG A 206 2.50 13.60 14.17
C ARG A 206 2.14 12.51 15.17
N LYS A 207 1.07 12.70 15.94
CA LYS A 207 0.50 11.68 16.86
C LYS A 207 0.15 10.37 16.14
N VAL A 208 -0.58 10.44 15.01
CA VAL A 208 -0.96 9.24 14.24
C VAL A 208 0.26 8.57 13.60
N VAL A 209 1.26 9.35 13.17
CA VAL A 209 2.52 8.81 12.62
C VAL A 209 3.29 8.04 13.69
N LEU A 210 3.42 8.60 14.90
CA LEU A 210 4.08 7.95 16.04
C LEU A 210 3.29 6.72 16.54
N GLU A 211 1.96 6.79 16.57
CA GLU A 211 1.10 5.66 16.93
C GLU A 211 1.23 4.49 15.95
N ASN A 212 1.44 4.74 14.66
CA ASN A 212 1.64 3.68 13.66
C ASN A 212 3.10 3.28 13.46
N ARG A 213 4.04 3.91 14.17
CA ARG A 213 5.46 3.60 14.12
C ARG A 213 5.72 2.19 14.66
N TYR A 214 6.53 1.40 13.95
CA TYR A 214 7.01 0.11 14.47
C TYR A 214 7.99 0.31 15.62
N PRO A 215 8.01 -0.59 16.62
CA PRO A 215 8.99 -0.54 17.69
C PRO A 215 10.40 -0.79 17.13
N ALA A 216 11.41 -0.16 17.74
CA ALA A 216 12.82 -0.36 17.46
C ALA A 216 13.46 -1.09 18.65
N PHE A 217 14.41 -1.98 18.37
CA PHE A 217 15.20 -2.62 19.42
C PHE A 217 16.25 -1.65 19.96
N THR A 218 16.59 -1.77 21.24
CA THR A 218 17.75 -1.10 21.82
C THR A 218 19.05 -1.74 21.34
N GLN A 219 20.19 -1.07 21.56
CA GLN A 219 21.51 -1.63 21.24
C GLN A 219 21.72 -3.00 21.93
N ASP A 220 21.43 -3.10 23.23
CA ASP A 220 21.57 -4.34 24.00
C ASP A 220 20.67 -5.47 23.47
N GLN A 221 19.46 -5.13 23.02
CA GLN A 221 18.56 -6.11 22.39
C GLN A 221 19.10 -6.58 21.03
N VAL A 222 19.72 -5.69 20.25
CA VAL A 222 20.40 -6.06 19.00
C VAL A 222 21.56 -7.00 19.27
N GLU A 223 22.38 -6.74 20.29
CA GLU A 223 23.48 -7.62 20.67
C GLU A 223 22.99 -9.02 21.03
N LYS A 224 21.90 -9.13 21.81
CA LYS A 224 21.24 -10.41 22.12
C LYS A 224 20.68 -11.10 20.88
N ILE A 225 20.11 -10.35 19.93
CA ILE A 225 19.63 -10.89 18.64
C ILE A 225 20.80 -11.45 17.82
N LEU A 226 21.89 -10.70 17.69
CA LEU A 226 23.05 -11.14 16.91
C LEU A 226 23.73 -12.34 17.55
N ALA A 227 23.80 -12.39 18.89
CA ALA A 227 24.28 -13.55 19.65
C ALA A 227 23.40 -14.79 19.41
N TYR A 228 22.07 -14.64 19.46
CA TYR A 228 21.14 -15.73 19.13
C TYR A 228 21.35 -16.27 17.71
N CYS A 229 21.52 -15.36 16.74
CA CYS A 229 21.80 -15.73 15.35
C CYS A 229 23.20 -16.33 15.14
N ALA A 230 24.16 -16.09 16.04
CA ALA A 230 25.47 -16.73 16.01
C ALA A 230 25.43 -18.13 16.65
N GLU A 231 24.82 -18.26 17.82
CA GLU A 231 24.72 -19.52 18.56
C GLU A 231 23.93 -20.57 17.78
N SER A 232 22.85 -20.15 17.11
CA SER A 232 22.03 -21.04 16.28
C SER A 232 22.73 -21.59 15.03
N THR A 233 23.97 -21.15 14.76
CA THR A 233 24.81 -21.65 13.66
C THR A 233 25.93 -22.60 14.11
N ARG A 234 26.08 -22.84 15.41
CA ARG A 234 27.00 -23.85 15.93
C ARG A 234 26.39 -25.23 15.75
N ALA A 235 27.18 -26.18 15.26
CA ALA A 235 26.79 -27.59 15.24
C ALA A 235 26.54 -28.04 16.68
N LYS A 236 25.40 -28.70 16.92
CA LYS A 236 25.10 -29.25 18.23
C LYS A 236 25.69 -30.64 18.31
N VAL A 237 26.44 -30.89 19.38
CA VAL A 237 26.85 -32.24 19.77
C VAL A 237 25.71 -32.82 20.60
N ARG A 238 25.10 -33.91 20.13
CA ARG A 238 24.22 -34.74 20.97
C ARG A 238 25.04 -35.94 21.42
N GLU A 239 25.08 -36.16 22.73
CA GLU A 239 25.56 -37.42 23.28
C GLU A 239 24.49 -38.49 23.00
N ALA A 240 24.89 -39.59 22.37
CA ALA A 240 24.02 -40.77 22.28
C ALA A 240 23.76 -41.31 23.69
N GLU A 241 22.54 -41.81 23.94
CA GLU A 241 22.13 -42.38 25.25
C GLU A 241 23.05 -43.52 25.74
N THR A 242 23.86 -44.10 24.86
CA THR A 242 24.80 -45.18 25.14
C THR A 242 26.27 -44.75 25.26
N GLY A 243 26.57 -43.44 25.26
CA GLY A 243 27.89 -42.90 25.59
C GLY A 243 29.03 -43.17 24.57
N LEU A 244 28.76 -43.87 23.46
CA LEU A 244 29.82 -44.34 22.55
C LEU A 244 29.84 -43.70 21.15
N SER A 245 28.98 -42.73 20.85
CA SER A 245 29.19 -41.85 19.69
C SER A 245 28.50 -40.49 19.87
N SER A 246 29.22 -39.42 19.52
CA SER A 246 28.66 -38.08 19.38
C SER A 246 28.23 -37.87 17.93
N GLN A 247 26.93 -37.64 17.69
CA GLN A 247 26.47 -37.19 16.38
C GLN A 247 26.57 -35.66 16.31
N LEU A 248 27.22 -35.16 15.26
CA LEU A 248 27.18 -33.75 14.87
C LEU A 248 25.90 -33.51 14.08
N ASP A 249 24.95 -32.77 14.67
CA ASP A 249 23.81 -32.28 13.90
C ASP A 249 24.32 -31.27 12.86
N LEU A 250 24.08 -31.54 11.56
CA LEU A 250 24.32 -30.58 10.49
C LEU A 250 23.58 -29.27 10.82
N VAL A 251 24.23 -28.14 10.56
CA VAL A 251 23.62 -26.83 10.83
C VAL A 251 22.33 -26.70 10.03
N ASP A 252 21.23 -26.44 10.74
CA ASP A 252 19.91 -26.23 10.16
C ASP A 252 19.96 -25.08 9.14
N GLN A 253 19.92 -25.43 7.86
CA GLN A 253 20.08 -24.53 6.72
C GLN A 253 18.98 -23.46 6.69
N ASP A 254 17.76 -23.78 7.14
CA ASP A 254 16.67 -22.82 7.25
C ASP A 254 16.95 -21.73 8.31
N ARG A 255 17.64 -22.11 9.39
CA ARG A 255 18.09 -21.14 10.40
C ARG A 255 19.20 -20.25 9.88
N LEU A 256 20.12 -20.78 9.09
CA LEU A 256 21.17 -19.98 8.44
C LEU A 256 20.55 -18.89 7.56
N VAL A 257 19.59 -19.25 6.71
CA VAL A 257 18.87 -18.30 5.85
C VAL A 257 18.16 -17.23 6.69
N PHE A 258 17.48 -17.60 7.77
CA PHE A 258 16.84 -16.64 8.67
C PHE A 258 17.86 -15.69 9.35
N ASN A 259 18.99 -16.22 9.81
CA ASN A 259 20.03 -15.41 10.45
C ASN A 259 20.59 -14.38 9.47
N VAL A 260 20.85 -14.79 8.22
CA VAL A 260 21.32 -13.88 7.17
C VAL A 260 20.27 -12.82 6.86
N PHE A 261 18.98 -13.16 6.85
CA PHE A 261 17.91 -12.17 6.74
C PHE A 261 18.00 -11.11 7.85
N VAL A 262 18.21 -11.51 9.11
CA VAL A 262 18.33 -10.56 10.24
C VAL A 262 19.52 -9.61 10.03
N TYR A 263 20.70 -10.16 9.73
CA TYR A 263 21.93 -9.38 9.49
C TYR A 263 21.75 -8.44 8.28
N LEU A 264 21.18 -8.92 7.19
CA LEU A 264 20.95 -8.13 5.98
C LEU A 264 20.05 -6.92 6.27
N ILE A 265 18.91 -7.12 6.95
CA ILE A 265 18.01 -6.00 7.24
C ILE A 265 18.61 -5.03 8.25
N LEU A 266 19.29 -5.52 9.29
CA LEU A 266 19.97 -4.66 10.28
C LEU A 266 21.19 -3.93 9.70
N GLY A 267 21.89 -4.50 8.72
CA GLY A 267 23.08 -3.89 8.14
C GLY A 267 22.80 -2.93 6.98
N THR A 268 21.62 -2.99 6.38
CA THR A 268 21.26 -2.18 5.20
C THR A 268 20.08 -1.25 5.44
N GLY A 269 19.24 -1.56 6.42
CA GLY A 269 17.99 -0.85 6.64
C GLY A 269 16.96 -1.01 5.52
N MET A 270 17.11 -1.95 4.58
CA MET A 270 16.16 -2.15 3.47
C MET A 270 14.78 -2.65 3.92
N ARG A 271 13.75 -2.57 3.06
CA ARG A 271 12.39 -2.94 3.48
C ARG A 271 12.24 -4.48 3.52
N PRO A 272 11.89 -5.08 4.68
CA PRO A 272 11.53 -6.49 4.71
C PRO A 272 10.20 -6.71 3.97
N GLY A 273 10.07 -7.87 3.33
CA GLY A 273 8.98 -8.20 2.40
C GLY A 273 9.45 -8.34 0.95
N ARG A 274 9.14 -7.38 0.08
CA ARG A 274 9.39 -7.52 -1.37
C ARG A 274 10.83 -7.22 -1.82
N GLU A 275 11.60 -6.43 -1.07
CA GLU A 275 12.97 -6.07 -1.48
C GLU A 275 13.92 -7.26 -1.29
N HIS A 276 14.07 -7.74 -0.04
CA HIS A 276 14.96 -8.87 0.25
C HIS A 276 14.63 -10.14 -0.56
N SER A 277 13.35 -10.45 -0.79
CA SER A 277 12.93 -11.66 -1.52
C SER A 277 13.25 -11.64 -3.02
N LYS A 278 13.74 -10.53 -3.55
CA LYS A 278 14.15 -10.40 -4.96
C LYS A 278 15.68 -10.31 -5.11
N LEU A 279 16.42 -10.29 -4.01
CA LEU A 279 17.87 -10.15 -4.06
C LEU A 279 18.51 -11.46 -4.49
N LYS A 280 19.45 -11.34 -5.43
CA LYS A 280 20.29 -12.40 -5.95
C LYS A 280 21.74 -12.04 -5.70
N TRP A 281 22.64 -13.01 -5.75
CA TRP A 281 24.06 -12.77 -5.47
C TRP A 281 24.70 -11.74 -6.42
N LYS A 282 24.29 -11.68 -7.69
CA LYS A 282 24.73 -10.64 -8.64
C LYS A 282 24.39 -9.21 -8.26
N HIS A 283 23.47 -9.01 -7.32
CA HIS A 283 23.11 -7.68 -6.83
C HIS A 283 24.06 -7.18 -5.74
N LEU A 284 25.01 -8.01 -5.28
CA LEU A 284 26.06 -7.62 -4.34
C LEU A 284 27.32 -7.30 -5.14
N ARG A 285 27.90 -6.13 -4.85
CA ARG A 285 29.20 -5.73 -5.41
C ARG A 285 30.03 -5.03 -4.35
N HIS A 286 31.33 -5.13 -4.49
CA HIS A 286 32.28 -4.33 -3.73
C HIS A 286 32.56 -3.04 -4.51
N GLU A 287 32.62 -1.93 -3.80
CA GLU A 287 32.90 -0.61 -4.35
C GLU A 287 33.86 0.11 -3.41
N THR A 288 35.05 0.44 -3.91
CA THR A 288 36.07 1.16 -3.14
C THR A 288 35.87 2.66 -3.33
N VAL A 289 35.63 3.38 -2.24
CA VAL A 289 35.48 4.83 -2.21
C VAL A 289 36.51 5.38 -1.24
N ASP A 290 37.34 6.32 -1.70
CA ASP A 290 38.42 6.94 -0.90
C ASP A 290 39.34 5.92 -0.20
N GLY A 291 39.63 4.80 -0.89
CA GLY A 291 40.46 3.71 -0.38
C GLY A 291 39.77 2.77 0.61
N VAL A 292 38.49 2.97 0.89
CA VAL A 292 37.69 2.11 1.78
C VAL A 292 36.75 1.23 0.95
N ASP A 293 36.84 -0.07 1.16
CA ASP A 293 35.97 -1.04 0.49
C ASP A 293 34.58 -1.10 1.14
N HIS A 294 33.54 -1.05 0.30
CA HIS A 294 32.15 -1.08 0.73
C HIS A 294 31.36 -2.14 -0.03
N LEU A 295 30.63 -3.00 0.71
CA LEU A 295 29.62 -3.86 0.11
C LEU A 295 28.37 -3.05 -0.21
N ILE A 296 28.02 -3.00 -1.50
CA ILE A 296 26.83 -2.36 -2.04
C ILE A 296 25.82 -3.42 -2.50
N VAL A 297 24.56 -3.23 -2.13
CA VAL A 297 23.43 -4.06 -2.54
C VAL A 297 22.52 -3.26 -3.46
N THR A 298 22.41 -3.66 -4.72
CA THR A 298 21.46 -3.06 -5.67
C THR A 298 20.08 -3.66 -5.48
N VAL A 299 19.13 -2.86 -4.98
CA VAL A 299 17.72 -3.25 -4.93
C VAL A 299 17.16 -3.23 -6.36
N PRO A 300 16.61 -4.34 -6.86
CA PRO A 300 16.11 -4.41 -8.23
C PRO A 300 14.82 -3.60 -8.44
N PRO A 301 14.48 -3.25 -9.70
CA PRO A 301 13.24 -2.55 -10.03
C PRO A 301 11.97 -3.37 -9.69
N GLY A 302 10.81 -2.71 -9.69
CA GLY A 302 9.54 -3.35 -9.35
C GLY A 302 9.35 -3.63 -7.84
N THR A 303 10.03 -2.87 -6.99
CA THR A 303 9.79 -2.77 -5.54
C THR A 303 9.12 -1.43 -5.23
N LYS A 304 8.53 -1.28 -4.03
CA LYS A 304 7.81 -0.04 -3.64
C LYS A 304 8.72 1.21 -3.64
N THR A 305 10.03 1.03 -3.48
CA THR A 305 11.05 2.09 -3.40
C THR A 305 11.73 2.38 -4.72
N GLY A 306 11.54 1.56 -5.75
CA GLY A 306 12.31 1.64 -6.99
C GLY A 306 13.72 1.05 -6.87
N LYS A 307 14.48 1.13 -7.97
CA LYS A 307 15.87 0.69 -8.04
C LYS A 307 16.76 1.67 -7.26
N ARG A 308 17.64 1.15 -6.40
CA ARG A 308 18.65 1.95 -5.70
C ARG A 308 19.80 1.09 -5.22
N ASP A 309 20.92 1.73 -4.95
CA ASP A 309 22.05 1.12 -4.26
C ASP A 309 21.98 1.38 -2.77
N VAL A 310 22.29 0.35 -1.99
CA VAL A 310 22.23 0.37 -0.53
C VAL A 310 23.55 -0.12 0.01
N ARG A 311 24.22 0.70 0.81
CA ARG A 311 25.43 0.31 1.53
C ARG A 311 25.08 -0.66 2.65
N CYS A 312 25.81 -1.77 2.71
CA CYS A 312 25.72 -2.79 3.75
C CYS A 312 26.80 -2.58 4.81
N ASP A 313 26.42 -2.52 6.07
CA ASP A 313 27.35 -2.41 7.19
C ASP A 313 28.25 -3.65 7.31
N ASN A 314 29.51 -3.45 7.70
CA ASN A 314 30.56 -4.48 7.66
C ASN A 314 30.21 -5.75 8.44
N PHE A 315 29.53 -5.65 9.59
CA PHE A 315 29.13 -6.82 10.37
C PHE A 315 28.17 -7.74 9.59
N ALA A 316 27.32 -7.16 8.75
CA ALA A 316 26.39 -7.90 7.89
C ALA A 316 27.10 -8.46 6.64
N MET A 317 28.05 -7.71 6.08
CA MET A 317 28.92 -8.18 5.00
C MET A 317 29.64 -9.49 5.38
N THR A 318 30.29 -9.55 6.54
CA THR A 318 31.00 -10.76 7.00
C THR A 318 30.05 -11.96 7.07
N LYS A 319 28.81 -11.76 7.54
CA LYS A 319 27.81 -12.84 7.61
C LYS A 319 27.34 -13.28 6.22
N LEU A 320 27.17 -12.36 5.28
CA LEU A 320 26.75 -12.66 3.90
C LEU A 320 27.83 -13.45 3.15
N VAL A 321 29.10 -13.05 3.28
CA VAL A 321 30.24 -13.75 2.67
C VAL A 321 30.34 -15.18 3.23
N ALA A 322 30.31 -15.32 4.56
CA ALA A 322 30.34 -16.64 5.19
C ALA A 322 29.14 -17.51 4.75
N PHE A 323 27.95 -16.92 4.68
CA PHE A 323 26.77 -17.65 4.25
C PHE A 323 26.84 -18.12 2.79
N ARG A 324 27.40 -17.32 1.87
CA ARG A 324 27.56 -17.74 0.46
C ARG A 324 28.38 -19.03 0.34
N MET A 325 29.35 -19.23 1.25
CA MET A 325 30.19 -20.44 1.28
C MET A 325 29.43 -21.68 1.79
N HIS A 326 28.42 -21.49 2.63
CA HIS A 326 27.62 -22.57 3.22
C HIS A 326 26.28 -22.82 2.52
N SER A 327 25.85 -21.91 1.65
CA SER A 327 24.60 -22.04 0.90
C SER A 327 24.75 -23.01 -0.27
N THR A 328 23.73 -23.84 -0.47
CA THR A 328 23.60 -24.69 -1.66
C THR A 328 23.48 -23.86 -2.95
N PHE A 329 22.86 -22.67 -2.85
CA PHE A 329 22.55 -21.78 -3.98
C PHE A 329 23.40 -20.51 -3.92
N ARG A 330 24.56 -20.55 -4.60
CA ARG A 330 25.62 -19.54 -4.52
C ARG A 330 25.94 -18.84 -5.84
N GLY A 331 25.31 -19.26 -6.93
CA GLY A 331 25.47 -18.68 -8.25
C GLY A 331 24.93 -17.25 -8.31
N ASP A 332 25.44 -16.46 -9.25
CA ASP A 332 25.08 -15.04 -9.38
C ASP A 332 23.58 -14.81 -9.60
N ASP A 333 22.91 -15.76 -10.25
CA ASP A 333 21.47 -15.75 -10.47
C ASP A 333 20.62 -16.39 -9.38
N ASP A 334 21.25 -16.98 -8.36
CA ASP A 334 20.56 -17.56 -7.23
C ASP A 334 20.11 -16.48 -6.23
N TYR A 335 18.98 -16.72 -5.57
CA TYR A 335 18.52 -15.82 -4.52
C TYR A 335 19.42 -15.91 -3.30
N ILE A 336 19.76 -14.75 -2.71
CA ILE A 336 20.56 -14.71 -1.47
C ILE A 336 19.81 -15.41 -0.35
N LEU A 337 18.51 -15.16 -0.24
CA LEU A 337 17.63 -15.77 0.77
C LEU A 337 16.79 -16.85 0.09
N ALA A 338 17.47 -17.87 -0.42
CA ALA A 338 16.86 -19.05 -1.04
C ALA A 338 16.51 -20.09 0.01
N ASP A 339 15.41 -20.80 -0.23
CA ASP A 339 15.13 -22.10 0.37
C ASP A 339 16.22 -23.08 -0.07
N GLN A 340 16.88 -23.75 0.88
CA GLN A 340 18.12 -24.49 0.62
C GLN A 340 17.90 -25.86 -0.01
N GLU A 341 16.63 -26.26 -0.22
CA GLU A 341 16.25 -27.45 -0.99
C GLU A 341 15.80 -27.09 -2.40
N THR A 342 14.98 -26.04 -2.55
CA THR A 342 14.30 -25.72 -3.82
C THR A 342 14.94 -24.57 -4.61
N GLY A 343 15.81 -23.77 -3.98
CA GLY A 343 16.41 -22.57 -4.59
C GLY A 343 15.45 -21.39 -4.73
N GLN A 344 14.18 -21.56 -4.33
CA GLN A 344 13.16 -20.53 -4.43
C GLN A 344 13.35 -19.45 -3.36
N ALA A 345 13.04 -18.20 -3.70
CA ALA A 345 13.14 -17.10 -2.75
C ALA A 345 12.21 -17.28 -1.54
N VAL A 346 12.77 -17.20 -0.33
CA VAL A 346 12.00 -17.15 0.91
C VAL A 346 11.34 -15.78 1.05
N LYS A 347 10.00 -15.75 1.00
CA LYS A 347 9.21 -14.50 0.94
C LYS A 347 8.87 -13.91 2.30
N SER A 348 8.97 -14.69 3.38
CA SER A 348 8.51 -14.28 4.70
C SER A 348 9.23 -15.02 5.82
N PHE A 349 9.79 -14.25 6.76
CA PHE A 349 10.44 -14.73 7.96
C PHE A 349 9.64 -14.47 9.25
N LYS A 350 8.33 -14.18 9.14
CA LYS A 350 7.50 -13.82 10.30
C LYS A 350 7.51 -14.88 11.40
N ARG A 351 7.42 -16.16 11.03
CA ARG A 351 7.38 -17.27 12.00
C ARG A 351 8.69 -17.39 12.76
N GLN A 352 9.81 -17.43 12.03
CA GLN A 352 11.16 -17.52 12.59
C GLN A 352 11.46 -16.30 13.48
N PHE A 353 11.10 -15.10 13.02
CA PHE A 353 11.24 -13.86 13.77
C PHE A 353 10.45 -13.87 15.09
N SER A 354 9.19 -14.31 15.05
CA SER A 354 8.36 -14.44 16.26
C SER A 354 8.92 -15.48 17.23
N THR A 355 9.48 -16.58 16.73
CA THR A 355 10.18 -17.56 17.57
C THR A 355 11.41 -16.95 18.25
N MET A 356 12.27 -16.26 17.50
CA MET A 356 13.44 -15.56 18.05
C MET A 356 13.03 -14.58 19.15
N CYS A 357 12.04 -13.71 18.88
CA CYS A 357 11.56 -12.74 19.85
C CYS A 357 11.01 -13.41 21.11
N ARG A 358 10.29 -14.52 20.97
CA ARG A 358 9.76 -15.29 22.11
C ARG A 358 10.89 -15.89 22.96
N VAL A 359 11.91 -16.48 22.32
CA VAL A 359 13.07 -17.08 23.03
C VAL A 359 13.85 -16.02 23.78
N LEU A 360 14.04 -14.84 23.18
CA LEU A 360 14.77 -13.72 23.79
C LEU A 360 13.94 -12.90 24.79
N GLY A 361 12.64 -13.19 24.95
CA GLY A 361 11.75 -12.41 25.80
C GLY A 361 11.31 -11.06 25.22
N PHE A 362 11.57 -10.78 23.94
CA PHE A 362 11.27 -9.51 23.27
C PHE A 362 9.87 -9.49 22.65
N LYS A 363 8.83 -9.60 23.49
CA LYS A 363 7.44 -9.69 23.00
C LYS A 363 6.90 -8.36 22.46
N ALA A 364 7.17 -7.26 23.16
CA ALA A 364 6.69 -5.93 22.82
C ALA A 364 7.61 -4.83 23.37
N ASP A 365 7.45 -3.59 22.88
CA ASP A 365 8.09 -2.41 23.44
C ASP A 365 7.40 -1.92 24.73
N GLN A 366 7.90 -0.83 25.29
CA GLN A 366 7.38 -0.20 26.52
C GLN A 366 5.91 0.24 26.42
N VAL A 367 5.37 0.42 25.21
CA VAL A 367 3.98 0.81 24.98
C VAL A 367 3.12 -0.37 24.50
N GLY A 368 3.62 -1.60 24.63
CA GLY A 368 2.90 -2.82 24.31
C GLY A 368 2.80 -3.13 22.80
N LYS A 369 3.57 -2.46 21.94
CA LYS A 369 3.60 -2.79 20.50
C LYS A 369 4.48 -4.00 20.23
N PRO A 370 3.98 -5.02 19.52
CA PRO A 370 4.76 -6.20 19.22
C PRO A 370 5.86 -5.93 18.20
N PHE A 371 7.01 -6.56 18.39
CA PHE A 371 8.08 -6.56 17.41
C PHE A 371 7.71 -7.41 16.19
N VAL A 372 8.06 -6.92 15.00
CA VAL A 372 7.85 -7.60 13.72
C VAL A 372 9.10 -7.47 12.86
N PRO A 373 9.26 -8.18 11.73
CA PRO A 373 10.46 -8.04 10.89
C PRO A 373 10.77 -6.59 10.47
N TYR A 374 9.74 -5.75 10.31
CA TYR A 374 9.91 -4.31 10.01
C TYR A 374 10.59 -3.51 11.15
N SER A 375 10.54 -4.02 12.38
CA SER A 375 11.26 -3.46 13.53
C SER A 375 12.78 -3.45 13.34
N LEU A 376 13.35 -4.41 12.59
CA LEU A 376 14.78 -4.41 12.27
C LEU A 376 15.19 -3.16 11.46
N ARG A 377 14.38 -2.79 10.47
CA ARG A 377 14.58 -1.55 9.70
C ARG A 377 14.44 -0.30 10.58
N HIS A 378 13.48 -0.30 11.51
CA HIS A 378 13.33 0.80 12.48
C HIS A 378 14.54 0.92 13.41
N THR A 379 15.07 -0.23 13.83
CA THR A 379 16.26 -0.34 14.67
C THR A 379 17.48 0.23 13.95
N TYR A 380 17.72 -0.15 12.69
CA TYR A 380 18.80 0.43 11.87
C TYR A 380 18.76 1.96 11.85
N ALA A 381 17.60 2.54 11.51
CA ALA A 381 17.45 3.99 11.42
C ALA A 381 17.69 4.67 12.77
N THR A 382 17.10 4.12 13.84
CA THR A 382 17.21 4.68 15.19
C THR A 382 18.64 4.64 15.70
N LEU A 383 19.34 3.52 15.55
CA LEU A 383 20.72 3.37 16.01
C LEU A 383 21.70 4.23 15.19
N LYS A 384 21.49 4.37 13.87
CA LYS A 384 22.31 5.26 13.03
C LYS A 384 22.11 6.73 13.40
N LEU A 385 20.88 7.17 13.66
CA LEU A 385 20.61 8.53 14.13
C LEU A 385 21.21 8.78 15.51
N ASN A 386 21.07 7.83 16.43
CA ASN A 386 21.68 7.93 17.76
C ASN A 386 23.21 7.99 17.69
N ALA A 387 23.81 7.40 16.66
CA ALA A 387 25.25 7.47 16.37
C ALA A 387 25.66 8.76 15.63
N GLY A 388 24.74 9.68 15.35
CA GLY A 388 25.02 10.98 14.71
C GLY A 388 25.17 10.91 13.19
N VAL A 389 24.71 9.84 12.54
CA VAL A 389 24.73 9.77 11.07
C VAL A 389 23.67 10.69 10.49
N ASP A 390 24.05 11.47 9.48
CA ASP A 390 23.16 12.43 8.83
C ASP A 390 21.87 11.77 8.31
N ILE A 391 20.75 12.45 8.54
CA ILE A 391 19.41 11.95 8.24
C ILE A 391 19.18 11.78 6.74
N ARG A 392 19.77 12.62 5.87
CA ARG A 392 19.66 12.45 4.41
C ARG A 392 20.41 11.20 3.98
N LEU A 393 21.59 10.93 4.53
CA LEU A 393 22.35 9.72 4.20
C LEU A 393 21.56 8.45 4.57
N ILE A 394 20.95 8.43 5.76
CA ILE A 394 20.07 7.33 6.19
C ILE A 394 18.86 7.21 5.26
N ALA A 395 18.20 8.33 4.92
CA ALA A 395 17.03 8.36 4.06
C ALA A 395 17.33 7.82 2.65
N ASN A 396 18.46 8.23 2.06
CA ASN A 396 18.94 7.75 0.77
C ASN A 396 19.17 6.23 0.79
N ASN A 397 19.91 5.72 1.77
CA ASN A 397 20.19 4.29 1.89
C ASN A 397 18.89 3.47 2.04
N MET A 398 17.98 3.96 2.88
CA MET A 398 16.70 3.32 3.16
C MET A 398 15.70 3.43 2.00
N GLY A 399 15.86 4.35 1.05
CA GLY A 399 14.87 4.64 0.02
C GLY A 399 13.59 5.27 0.59
N ASN A 400 13.75 6.25 1.50
CA ASN A 400 12.69 7.07 2.06
C ASN A 400 13.03 8.56 1.86
N SER A 401 12.05 9.47 2.00
CA SER A 401 12.36 10.89 2.06
C SER A 401 12.89 11.27 3.47
N PRO A 402 13.74 12.31 3.59
CA PRO A 402 14.23 12.79 4.88
C PRO A 402 13.09 13.14 5.84
N GLU A 403 11.97 13.67 5.35
CA GLU A 403 10.79 14.03 6.14
C GLU A 403 10.13 12.79 6.73
N VAL A 404 10.05 11.69 5.96
CA VAL A 404 9.52 10.40 6.45
C VAL A 404 10.43 9.84 7.53
N VAL A 405 11.75 9.88 7.33
CA VAL A 405 12.73 9.44 8.34
C VAL A 405 12.61 10.32 9.59
N HIS A 406 12.55 11.64 9.43
CA HIS A 406 12.44 12.57 10.55
C HIS A 406 11.14 12.36 11.34
N ALA A 407 10.01 12.19 10.65
CA ALA A 407 8.72 11.98 11.31
C ALA A 407 8.67 10.65 12.10
N HIS A 408 9.43 9.64 11.68
CA HIS A 408 9.48 8.34 12.34
C HIS A 408 10.59 8.23 13.40
N TYR A 409 11.72 8.89 13.22
CA TYR A 409 12.92 8.63 14.01
C TYR A 409 13.54 9.88 14.64
N GLY A 410 13.15 11.07 14.19
CA GLY A 410 13.60 12.35 14.73
C GLY A 410 13.00 12.60 16.11
N HIS A 411 13.80 12.31 17.13
CA HIS A 411 13.62 12.81 18.50
C HIS A 411 14.55 14.00 18.80
N ASP A 412 15.22 14.50 17.77
CA ASP A 412 16.27 15.49 17.92
C ASP A 412 15.69 16.84 18.34
N THR A 413 16.29 17.43 19.37
CA THR A 413 16.10 18.83 19.74
C THR A 413 17.35 19.60 19.33
N ALA A 414 17.25 20.93 19.24
CA ALA A 414 18.43 21.78 19.05
C ALA A 414 19.52 21.49 20.10
N VAL A 415 19.11 21.09 21.31
CA VAL A 415 20.01 20.68 22.39
C VAL A 415 20.70 19.34 22.09
N SER A 416 19.97 18.32 21.63
CA SER A 416 20.56 16.99 21.40
C SER A 416 21.51 16.93 20.21
N ARG A 417 21.39 17.88 19.28
CA ARG A 417 22.25 18.07 18.09
C ARG A 417 23.10 19.33 18.14
N ALA A 418 23.27 19.94 19.32
CA ALA A 418 24.03 21.19 19.48
C ALA A 418 25.43 21.10 18.87
N ASN A 419 26.12 19.96 19.02
CA ASN A 419 27.45 19.73 18.45
C ASN A 419 27.49 19.80 16.92
N GLU A 420 26.39 19.50 16.23
CA GLU A 420 26.31 19.58 14.76
C GLU A 420 26.03 21.01 14.28
N LEU A 421 25.51 21.87 15.16
CA LEU A 421 25.36 23.30 14.92
C LEU A 421 26.64 24.08 15.26
N SER A 422 27.52 23.49 16.09
CA SER A 422 28.82 24.05 16.42
C SER A 422 29.80 23.92 15.26
N THR A 423 30.22 25.05 14.70
CA THR A 423 31.25 25.16 13.67
C THR A 423 32.54 25.74 14.29
N LYS A 424 33.70 25.45 13.69
CA LYS A 424 34.99 26.03 14.14
C LYS A 424 34.97 27.56 14.16
N LEU A 425 34.29 28.14 13.18
CA LEU A 425 34.05 29.56 13.04
C LEU A 425 32.53 29.73 13.02
N ASP A 426 31.98 30.49 13.95
CA ASP A 426 30.57 30.83 13.85
C ASP A 426 30.31 31.82 12.70
N TRP A 427 29.03 32.10 12.43
CA TRP A 427 28.63 32.97 11.32
C TRP A 427 29.05 34.45 11.49
N MET A 428 29.52 34.84 12.69
CA MET A 428 30.10 36.15 12.97
C MET A 428 31.64 36.13 12.95
N GLY A 429 32.26 35.01 12.58
CA GLY A 429 33.71 34.87 12.50
C GLY A 429 34.40 34.61 13.85
N VAL A 430 33.64 34.26 14.89
CA VAL A 430 34.21 33.92 16.21
C VAL A 430 34.74 32.49 16.18
N GLU A 431 36.01 32.32 16.54
CA GLU A 431 36.60 31.00 16.72
C GLU A 431 36.03 30.32 17.97
N ASN A 432 35.41 29.16 17.77
CA ASN A 432 34.96 28.31 18.85
C ASN A 432 36.00 27.20 19.09
N PRO A 433 36.52 27.03 20.31
CA PRO A 433 37.32 25.86 20.63
C PRO A 433 36.42 24.63 20.51
N LEU A 434 36.62 23.82 19.47
CA LEU A 434 35.91 22.55 19.31
C LEU A 434 36.38 21.57 20.40
N GLU A 435 35.74 21.59 21.56
CA GLU A 435 35.92 20.54 22.55
C GLU A 435 35.46 19.20 21.95
N LYS A 436 36.31 18.17 22.03
CA LYS A 436 35.91 16.82 21.61
C LYS A 436 34.73 16.37 22.47
N PRO A 437 33.63 15.87 21.88
CA PRO A 437 32.50 15.40 22.67
C PRO A 437 32.97 14.29 23.63
N ARG A 438 32.79 14.50 24.93
CA ARG A 438 32.93 13.43 25.92
C ARG A 438 31.93 12.33 25.52
N LYS A 439 32.39 11.08 25.38
CA LYS A 439 31.53 9.92 25.06
C LYS A 439 30.28 9.99 25.96
N ARG A 440 29.08 10.03 25.36
CA ARG A 440 27.83 10.02 26.12
C ARG A 440 27.90 8.86 27.14
N PRO A 441 27.64 9.09 28.44
CA PRO A 441 27.60 8.00 29.40
C PRO A 441 26.60 6.96 28.91
N ARG A 442 26.98 5.67 28.92
CA ARG A 442 26.01 4.59 28.72
C ARG A 442 24.91 4.80 29.77
N GLN A 443 23.66 4.97 29.33
CA GLN A 443 22.53 4.95 30.24
C GLN A 443 22.59 3.63 31.01
N LYS A 444 22.92 3.70 32.31
CA LYS A 444 22.79 2.55 33.19
C LYS A 444 21.32 2.17 33.20
N GLY A 445 21.00 0.94 32.82
CA GLY A 445 19.67 0.38 33.06
C GLY A 445 19.42 0.44 34.55
N GLU A 446 18.27 1.00 34.94
CA GLU A 446 17.73 0.82 36.28
C GLU A 446 17.35 -0.66 36.44
N ASP A 447 17.78 -1.23 37.56
CA ASP A 447 17.73 -2.65 37.92
C ASP A 447 16.32 -3.26 37.99
#